data_AF-A0A3D0C5Q6-F1
#
_entry.id   AF-A0A3D0C5Q6-F1
#
_cell.length_a   1.000
_cell.length_b   1.000
_cell.length_c   1.000
_cell.angle_alpha   90.00
_cell.angle_beta   90.00
_cell.angle_gamma   90.00
#
_symmetry.space_group_name_H-M   'P 1'
#
loop_
_entity.id
_entity.type
_entity.pdbx_description
1 polymer ?
#
loop_
_entity_poly.entity_id
_entity_poly.type
_entity_poly.pdbx_seq_one_letter_code
_entity_poly.pdbx_strand_id
1 'polypeptide(L)'
;KGIKVQVSGRLGGADIARAEWYREGRVPLHTLRADIDYAIARGDTTYGVIGIKVWIFKGEIIGNMPLQAEQPAAKPKRKNNRKAK
;
A
#
# COMPACT_ATOMS: atom_id res chain seq x y z
N LYS A 1 -5.55 -12.99 9.96
CA LYS A 1 -4.34 -12.15 9.80
C LYS A 1 -3.24 -13.02 9.24
N GLY A 2 -2.30 -12.47 8.50
CA GLY A 2 -1.26 -13.25 7.85
C GLY A 2 -0.29 -12.37 7.09
N ILE A 3 0.81 -12.96 6.68
CA ILE A 3 1.86 -12.30 5.92
C ILE A 3 2.25 -13.17 4.72
N LYS A 4 2.50 -12.53 3.59
CA LYS A 4 3.18 -13.15 2.45
C LYS A 4 4.40 -12.29 2.13
N VAL A 5 5.56 -12.92 2.03
CA VAL A 5 6.79 -12.28 1.60
C VAL A 5 7.26 -13.00 0.34
N GLN A 6 7.54 -12.26 -0.71
CA GLN A 6 8.12 -12.79 -1.94
C GLN A 6 9.40 -12.05 -2.23
N VAL A 7 10.47 -12.80 -2.48
CA VAL A 7 11.79 -12.29 -2.82
C VAL A 7 12.15 -12.82 -4.20
N SER A 8 12.58 -11.95 -5.09
CA SER A 8 12.94 -12.28 -6.47
C SER A 8 14.28 -11.69 -6.83
N GLY A 9 15.13 -12.47 -7.50
CA GLY A 9 16.44 -12.02 -7.96
C GLY A 9 17.47 -13.14 -7.93
N ARG A 10 18.75 -12.79 -7.99
CA ARG A 10 19.88 -13.74 -7.86
C ARG A 10 20.10 -14.10 -6.39
N LEU A 11 19.18 -14.89 -5.84
CA LEU A 11 19.17 -15.27 -4.42
C LEU A 11 20.46 -16.04 -4.07
N GLY A 12 21.18 -15.58 -3.05
CA GLY A 12 22.45 -16.18 -2.62
C GLY A 12 23.60 -16.05 -3.63
N GLY A 13 23.50 -15.17 -4.63
CA GLY A 13 24.53 -15.01 -5.66
C GLY A 13 24.46 -16.03 -6.80
N ALA A 14 23.38 -16.80 -6.90
CA ALA A 14 23.18 -17.75 -7.99
C ALA A 14 23.17 -17.07 -9.37
N ASP A 15 23.66 -17.77 -10.40
CA ASP A 15 23.68 -17.25 -11.78
C ASP A 15 22.29 -17.08 -12.40
N ILE A 16 21.33 -17.89 -11.96
CA ILE A 16 19.95 -17.85 -12.43
C ILE A 16 19.07 -17.18 -11.38
N ALA A 17 18.33 -16.14 -11.78
CA ALA A 17 17.39 -15.47 -10.90
C ALA A 17 16.19 -16.38 -10.58
N ARG A 18 15.76 -16.38 -9.32
CA ARG A 18 14.62 -17.15 -8.82
C ARG A 18 13.67 -16.25 -8.04
N ALA A 19 12.42 -16.68 -7.91
CA ALA A 19 11.43 -16.04 -7.08
C ALA A 19 10.95 -17.04 -6.02
N GLU A 20 11.31 -16.79 -4.78
CA GLU A 20 10.89 -17.58 -3.63
C GLU A 20 9.86 -16.79 -2.83
N TRP A 21 8.86 -17.48 -2.29
CA TRP A 21 7.86 -16.85 -1.45
C TRP A 21 7.60 -17.71 -0.22
N TYR A 22 7.36 -17.02 0.88
CA TYR A 22 6.92 -17.61 2.12
C TYR A 22 5.58 -16.97 2.51
N ARG A 23 4.66 -17.77 3.02
CA ARG A 23 3.35 -17.30 3.48
C ARG A 23 3.02 -17.95 4.80
N GLU A 24 2.59 -17.13 5.73
CA GLU A 24 2.12 -17.56 7.02
C GLU A 24 0.74 -16.97 7.31
N GLY A 25 -0.17 -17.80 7.81
CA GLY A 25 -1.55 -17.40 8.04
C GLY A 25 -2.37 -17.21 6.75
N ARG A 26 -3.45 -16.41 6.86
CA ARG A 26 -4.39 -16.16 5.76
C ARG A 26 -4.09 -14.83 5.10
N VAL A 27 -3.97 -14.80 3.77
CA VAL A 27 -3.81 -13.58 2.96
C VAL A 27 -4.74 -13.68 1.74
N PRO A 28 -6.00 -13.23 1.84
CA PRO A 28 -6.98 -13.35 0.76
C PRO A 28 -6.82 -12.21 -0.27
N LEU A 29 -6.11 -12.48 -1.36
CA LEU A 29 -5.81 -11.47 -2.40
C LEU A 29 -7.01 -11.08 -3.28
N HIS A 30 -8.06 -11.89 -3.31
CA HIS A 30 -9.26 -11.63 -4.11
C HIS A 30 -10.36 -10.90 -3.31
N THR A 31 -10.20 -10.76 -1.99
CA THR A 31 -11.23 -10.21 -1.11
C THR A 31 -11.02 -8.71 -0.93
N LEU A 32 -11.78 -7.87 -1.63
CA LEU A 32 -11.61 -6.40 -1.59
C LEU A 32 -11.85 -5.78 -0.20
N ARG A 33 -12.67 -6.42 0.65
CA ARG A 33 -12.90 -5.99 2.04
C ARG A 33 -11.74 -6.29 3.00
N ALA A 34 -10.72 -6.99 2.53
CA ALA A 34 -9.54 -7.33 3.33
C ALA A 34 -8.61 -6.12 3.41
N ASP A 35 -8.22 -5.74 4.63
CA ASP A 35 -7.16 -4.76 4.86
C ASP A 35 -5.79 -5.41 4.63
N ILE A 36 -5.19 -5.11 3.49
CA ILE A 36 -3.91 -5.68 3.05
C ILE A 36 -2.97 -4.52 2.72
N ASP A 37 -1.93 -4.36 3.53
CA ASP A 37 -0.82 -3.48 3.18
C ASP A 37 0.07 -4.19 2.17
N TYR A 38 0.39 -3.50 1.08
CA TYR A 38 1.37 -3.95 0.10
C TYR A 38 2.52 -2.96 0.01
N ALA A 39 3.74 -3.48 0.05
CA ALA A 39 4.95 -2.70 -0.14
C ALA A 39 5.95 -3.43 -1.05
N ILE A 40 6.72 -2.63 -1.78
CA ILE A 40 7.85 -3.11 -2.58
C ILE A 40 9.13 -2.42 -2.12
N ALA A 41 10.21 -3.19 -2.08
CA ALA A 41 11.55 -2.71 -1.83
C ALA A 41 12.53 -3.35 -2.80
N ARG A 42 13.64 -2.67 -3.05
CA ARG A 42 14.77 -3.19 -3.82
C ARG A 42 15.99 -3.21 -2.90
N GLY A 43 16.76 -4.28 -2.97
CA GLY A 43 18.07 -4.39 -2.33
C GLY A 43 19.14 -4.48 -3.40
N ASP A 44 20.06 -3.52 -3.41
CA ASP A 44 21.22 -3.56 -4.31
C ASP A 44 22.30 -4.46 -3.70
N THR A 45 22.74 -5.45 -4.47
CA THR A 45 23.78 -6.40 -4.07
C THR A 45 24.89 -6.39 -5.12
N THR A 46 26.04 -6.97 -4.77
CA THR A 46 27.19 -7.09 -5.67
C THR A 46 26.87 -7.81 -6.97
N TYR A 47 25.93 -8.75 -6.94
CA TYR A 47 25.55 -9.58 -8.09
C TYR A 47 24.31 -9.06 -8.83
N GLY A 48 23.75 -7.91 -8.44
CA GLY A 48 22.58 -7.30 -9.05
C GLY A 48 21.53 -6.87 -8.04
N VAL A 49 20.29 -6.70 -8.50
CA VAL A 49 19.19 -6.20 -7.68
C VAL A 49 18.28 -7.34 -7.22
N ILE A 50 17.95 -7.34 -5.93
CA ILE A 50 16.93 -8.22 -5.34
C ILE A 50 15.66 -7.42 -5.12
N GLY A 51 14.54 -7.90 -5.67
CA GLY A 51 13.22 -7.34 -5.43
C GLY A 51 12.52 -8.05 -4.28
N ILE A 52 11.95 -7.28 -3.35
CA ILE A 52 11.18 -7.78 -2.21
C ILE A 52 9.76 -7.22 -2.31
N LYS A 53 8.77 -8.10 -2.23
CA LYS A 53 7.34 -7.77 -2.22
C LYS A 53 6.72 -8.34 -0.96
N VAL A 54 6.06 -7.50 -0.18
CA VAL A 54 5.46 -7.89 1.10
C VAL A 54 3.98 -7.56 1.09
N TRP A 55 3.16 -8.52 1.54
CA TRP A 55 1.73 -8.35 1.81
C TRP A 55 1.46 -8.65 3.28
N ILE A 56 0.85 -7.71 3.99
CA ILE A 56 0.47 -7.89 5.40
C ILE A 56 -1.05 -7.76 5.51
N PHE A 57 -1.73 -8.87 5.84
CA PHE A 57 -3.16 -8.90 6.08
C PHE A 57 -3.47 -8.63 7.56
N LYS A 58 -4.00 -7.44 7.85
CA LYS A 58 -4.31 -6.98 9.21
C LYS A 58 -5.70 -7.42 9.69
N GLY A 59 -6.62 -7.75 8.80
CA GLY A 59 -8.00 -8.15 9.12
C GLY A 59 -8.98 -7.73 8.04
N GLU A 60 -10.26 -7.97 8.26
CA GLU A 60 -11.32 -7.46 7.37
C GLU A 60 -11.88 -6.15 7.94
N ILE A 61 -12.10 -5.16 7.07
CA ILE A 61 -12.72 -3.90 7.45
C ILE A 61 -14.23 -4.09 7.29
N ILE A 62 -14.92 -4.34 8.40
CA ILE A 62 -16.38 -4.41 8.45
C ILE A 62 -16.87 -3.10 9.07
N GLY A 63 -17.11 -2.09 8.23
CA GLY A 63 -17.68 -0.81 8.63
C GLY A 63 -16.78 0.40 8.34
N ASN A 64 -17.38 1.39 7.69
CA ASN A 64 -16.87 2.73 7.39
C ASN A 64 -15.70 2.84 6.41
N MET A 65 -16.02 2.68 5.13
CA MET A 65 -15.50 3.63 4.16
C MET A 65 -16.39 4.88 4.25
N PRO A 66 -15.97 6.01 4.86
CA PRO A 66 -16.61 7.26 4.51
C PRO A 66 -16.35 7.44 3.02
N LEU A 67 -17.40 7.37 2.22
CA LEU A 67 -17.38 7.92 0.86
C LEU A 67 -16.95 9.37 1.03
N GLN A 68 -15.67 9.68 0.82
CA GLN A 68 -15.21 11.05 0.69
C GLN A 68 -15.85 11.58 -0.59
N ALA A 69 -17.05 12.11 -0.46
CA ALA A 69 -17.61 13.07 -1.39
C ALA A 69 -16.83 14.38 -1.18
N GLU A 70 -15.58 14.44 -1.64
CA GLU A 70 -14.89 15.71 -1.77
C GLU A 70 -15.37 16.42 -3.04
N GLN A 71 -16.50 17.13 -2.95
CA GLN A 71 -16.77 18.40 -3.67
C GLN A 71 -17.89 19.19 -2.97
N PRO A 72 -17.89 20.54 -2.91
CA PRO A 72 -16.79 21.52 -3.05
C PRO A 72 -16.71 22.48 -1.83
N ALA A 73 -15.50 22.91 -1.45
CA ALA A 73 -15.34 24.00 -0.48
C ALA A 73 -15.69 25.35 -1.12
N ALA A 74 -16.98 25.73 -1.10
CA ALA A 74 -17.42 27.08 -1.42
C ALA A 74 -16.90 28.06 -0.35
N LYS A 75 -15.83 28.81 -0.68
CA LYS A 75 -15.31 29.89 0.19
C LYS A 75 -16.25 31.12 0.18
N PRO A 76 -16.38 31.84 1.31
CA PRO A 76 -17.47 32.79 1.56
C PRO A 76 -17.33 34.12 0.81
N LYS A 77 -18.48 34.71 0.43
CA LYS A 77 -18.60 36.07 -0.13
C LYS A 77 -17.97 37.10 0.82
N ARG A 78 -16.93 37.83 0.37
CA ARG A 78 -16.43 39.04 1.06
C ARG A 78 -17.53 40.09 1.08
N LYS A 79 -18.04 40.42 2.28
CA LYS A 79 -18.94 41.55 2.50
C LYS A 79 -18.17 42.86 2.37
N ASN A 80 -18.61 43.72 1.44
CA ASN A 80 -18.18 45.11 1.34
C ASN A 80 -18.56 45.85 2.62
N ASN A 81 -17.56 46.41 3.31
CA ASN A 81 -17.80 47.37 4.37
C ASN A 81 -17.75 48.78 3.77
N ARG A 82 -18.94 49.33 3.51
CA ARG A 82 -19.16 50.78 3.45
C ARG A 82 -19.03 51.34 4.88
N LYS A 83 -18.03 52.19 5.12
CA LYS A 83 -18.05 53.28 6.13
C LYS A 83 -17.10 54.37 5.61
N ALA A 84 -17.58 55.52 5.13
CA ALA A 84 -18.11 56.65 5.91
C ALA A 84 -17.04 57.27 6.82
N LYS A 85 -16.25 58.22 6.29
CA LYS A 85 -16.31 59.65 6.63
C LYS A 85 -15.39 60.42 5.67
#